data_AF-A0A6P1NK71-F1
#
_entry.id   AF-A0A6P1NK71-F1
#
_cell.length_a   1.000
_cell.length_b   1.000
_cell.length_c   1.000
_cell.angle_alpha   90.00
_cell.angle_beta   90.00
_cell.angle_gamma   90.00
#
_symmetry.space_group_name_H-M   'P 1'
#
loop_
_entity.id
_entity.type
_entity.pdbx_description
1 polymer ?
#
loop_
_entity_poly.entity_id
_entity_poly.type
_entity_poly.pdbx_seq_one_letter_code
_entity_poly.pdbx_strand_id
1 'polypeptide(L)'
;MGSLANPYGLSVRQVVDTGAPFEVVAFEAGSSVLDAIEKQSRQRGVLVTSDGLGGILLTKPGDTRADEDLIFPGGNVQRFEERLNQSFSDHIVKAQGKAAHRSGKSAFSTQKSAGTVALTKGHADHEQAAVCSFGYCYDSRVGRYRPKVYVAGSHNNKEQPPSQTGTDLASILEQSRSQPRAGWNNPPALTKTDTPPRSQNQPYGLNDQAAWRMRTTRAKSSARVYTVPRLLTEKKTLWRPNQLVRVKDSVNQIDGDMLIGAVTWSISGQSCETKISVVPPDAYDLSGIADHTPQHGQVTRRHGKAWHRHKSVAQK
;
A
#
# COMPACT_ATOMS: atom_id res chain seq x y z
N MET A 1 5.36 10.94 -17.32
CA MET A 1 3.95 11.27 -17.00
C MET A 1 3.48 12.56 -17.63
N GLY A 2 4.27 13.65 -17.59
CA GLY A 2 3.88 14.93 -18.23
C GLY A 2 3.46 14.79 -19.71
N SER A 3 4.16 13.97 -20.50
CA SER A 3 3.79 13.71 -21.90
C SER A 3 2.43 13.02 -22.09
N LEU A 4 2.01 12.18 -21.13
CA LEU A 4 0.72 11.49 -21.19
C LEU A 4 -0.44 12.40 -20.76
N ALA A 5 -0.18 13.36 -19.87
CA ALA A 5 -1.18 14.32 -19.37
C ALA A 5 -1.38 15.51 -20.33
N ASN A 6 -0.36 15.88 -21.10
CA ASN A 6 -0.36 17.04 -21.99
C ASN A 6 -1.53 17.08 -23.00
N PRO A 7 -1.92 15.98 -23.67
CA PRO A 7 -3.05 15.99 -24.60
C PRO A 7 -4.40 16.34 -23.95
N TYR A 8 -4.51 16.17 -22.63
CA TYR A 8 -5.71 16.49 -21.86
C TYR A 8 -5.65 17.88 -21.21
N GLY A 9 -4.57 18.65 -21.44
CA GLY A 9 -4.36 19.95 -20.80
C GLY A 9 -4.16 19.88 -19.28
N LEU A 10 -3.80 18.71 -18.74
CA LEU A 10 -3.62 18.50 -17.30
C LEU A 10 -2.17 18.77 -16.90
N SER A 11 -1.97 19.58 -15.86
CA SER A 11 -0.65 19.79 -15.26
C SER A 11 -0.27 18.62 -14.35
N VAL A 12 1.03 18.30 -14.25
CA VAL A 12 1.53 17.26 -13.34
C VAL A 12 2.49 17.88 -12.34
N ARG A 13 2.11 17.88 -11.06
CA ARG A 13 2.93 18.37 -9.96
C ARG A 13 3.54 17.19 -9.19
N GLN A 14 4.86 17.17 -9.13
CA GLN A 14 5.61 16.21 -8.34
C GLN A 14 6.00 16.85 -7.00
N VAL A 15 5.53 16.27 -5.88
CA VAL A 15 5.88 16.72 -4.52
C VAL A 15 6.85 15.76 -3.83
N VAL A 16 6.95 14.52 -4.32
CA VAL A 16 7.83 13.48 -3.77
C VAL A 16 8.82 13.01 -4.82
N ASP A 17 9.94 12.44 -4.37
CA ASP A 17 10.86 11.75 -5.26
C ASP A 17 10.16 10.55 -5.93
N THR A 18 10.24 10.49 -7.25
CA THR A 18 9.63 9.44 -8.08
C THR A 18 10.64 8.34 -8.46
N GLY A 19 11.89 8.47 -8.02
CA GLY A 19 12.96 7.50 -8.25
C GLY A 19 13.47 7.49 -9.69
N ALA A 20 14.21 6.43 -10.03
CA ALA A 20 14.86 6.31 -11.34
C ALA A 20 13.85 6.23 -12.50
N PRO A 21 14.21 6.74 -13.70
CA PRO A 21 13.42 6.55 -14.93
C PRO A 21 13.11 5.08 -15.22
N PHE A 22 12.02 4.82 -15.92
CA PHE A 22 11.70 3.48 -16.41
C PHE A 22 12.47 3.23 -17.72
N GLU A 23 13.18 2.10 -17.83
CA GLU A 23 13.89 1.73 -19.05
C GLU A 23 12.94 1.37 -20.19
N VAL A 24 11.92 0.55 -19.89
CA VAL A 24 10.90 0.11 -20.86
C VAL A 24 9.54 0.15 -20.18
N VAL A 25 8.58 0.79 -20.85
CA VAL A 25 7.18 0.83 -20.42
C VAL A 25 6.32 0.34 -21.59
N ALA A 26 5.75 -0.85 -21.44
CA ALA A 26 4.78 -1.37 -22.40
C ALA A 26 3.38 -0.93 -21.99
N PHE A 27 2.66 -0.28 -22.90
CA PHE A 27 1.25 0.03 -22.72
C PHE A 27 0.40 -1.05 -23.36
N GLU A 28 -0.73 -1.36 -22.71
CA GLU A 28 -1.71 -2.30 -23.22
C GLU A 28 -2.68 -1.55 -24.15
N ALA A 29 -2.94 -2.11 -25.33
CA ALA A 29 -3.88 -1.52 -26.27
C ALA A 29 -5.27 -1.40 -25.64
N GLY A 30 -5.85 -0.20 -25.67
CA GLY A 30 -7.16 0.07 -25.05
C GLY A 30 -7.12 0.41 -23.56
N SER A 31 -5.95 0.40 -22.90
CA SER A 31 -5.84 0.89 -21.52
C SER A 31 -5.95 2.41 -21.43
N SER A 32 -6.54 2.91 -20.33
CA SER A 32 -6.64 4.35 -20.11
C SER A 32 -5.28 4.95 -19.69
N VAL A 33 -5.11 6.25 -19.91
CA VAL A 33 -3.92 6.97 -19.45
C VAL A 33 -3.80 6.94 -17.92
N LEU A 34 -4.92 6.97 -17.21
CA LEU A 34 -4.93 6.83 -15.75
C LEU A 34 -4.42 5.45 -15.32
N ASP A 35 -4.87 4.37 -15.96
CA ASP A 35 -4.39 3.01 -15.66
C ASP A 35 -2.88 2.88 -15.86
N ALA A 36 -2.36 3.47 -16.94
CA ALA A 36 -0.93 3.54 -17.19
C ALA A 36 -0.19 4.34 -16.11
N ILE A 37 -0.70 5.51 -15.73
CA ILE A 37 -0.10 6.31 -14.65
C ILE A 37 -0.13 5.56 -13.32
N GLU A 38 -1.24 4.90 -12.98
CA GLU A 38 -1.37 4.12 -11.75
C GLU A 38 -0.42 2.92 -11.71
N LYS A 39 -0.37 2.13 -12.79
CA LYS A 39 0.52 0.95 -12.90
C LYS A 39 1.97 1.36 -12.64
N GLN A 40 2.41 2.50 -13.18
CA GLN A 40 3.78 2.98 -13.10
C GLN A 40 4.07 3.57 -11.72
N SER A 41 3.12 4.35 -11.18
CA SER A 41 3.23 4.94 -9.84
C SER A 41 3.36 3.88 -8.74
N ARG A 42 2.65 2.75 -8.88
CA ARG A 42 2.76 1.61 -7.95
C ARG A 42 4.17 0.99 -7.93
N GLN A 43 4.88 0.96 -9.07
CA GLN A 43 6.26 0.48 -9.13
C GLN A 43 7.28 1.41 -8.47
N ARG A 44 6.88 2.63 -8.10
CA ARG A 44 7.72 3.63 -7.43
C ARG A 44 7.22 3.98 -6.03
N GLY A 45 6.13 3.36 -5.58
CA GLY A 45 5.56 3.64 -4.27
C GLY A 45 4.99 5.06 -4.15
N VAL A 46 4.48 5.61 -5.24
CA VAL A 46 3.92 6.97 -5.31
C VAL A 46 2.40 6.89 -5.42
N LEU A 47 1.70 7.77 -4.71
CA LEU A 47 0.26 7.98 -4.82
C LEU A 47 -0.04 9.04 -5.87
N VAL A 48 -1.05 8.78 -6.67
CA VAL A 48 -1.57 9.70 -7.69
C VAL A 48 -2.90 10.24 -7.18
N THR A 49 -3.01 11.56 -7.07
CA THR A 49 -4.24 12.24 -6.68
C THR A 49 -4.44 13.50 -7.54
N SER A 50 -5.55 14.20 -7.37
CA SER A 50 -5.76 15.51 -7.99
C SER A 50 -5.46 16.63 -6.98
N ASP A 51 -5.04 17.79 -7.48
CA ASP A 51 -4.90 19.02 -6.69
C ASP A 51 -6.22 19.79 -6.51
N GLY A 52 -7.31 19.34 -7.16
CA GLY A 52 -8.62 19.98 -7.15
C GLY A 52 -8.74 21.21 -8.07
N LEU A 53 -7.69 21.57 -8.80
CA LEU A 53 -7.64 22.71 -9.72
C LEU A 53 -7.43 22.28 -11.19
N GLY A 54 -7.62 20.99 -11.49
CA GLY A 54 -7.40 20.42 -12.81
C GLY A 54 -5.96 19.93 -13.04
N GLY A 55 -5.17 19.75 -11.98
CA GLY A 55 -3.86 19.13 -12.01
C GLY A 55 -3.83 17.75 -11.37
N ILE A 56 -2.80 16.99 -11.73
CA ILE A 56 -2.43 15.70 -11.16
C ILE A 56 -1.29 15.92 -10.17
N LEU A 57 -1.42 15.39 -8.96
CA LEU A 57 -0.46 15.47 -7.88
C LEU A 57 0.14 14.09 -7.60
N LEU A 58 1.47 14.00 -7.67
CA LEU A 58 2.25 12.83 -7.27
C LEU A 58 2.77 13.03 -5.85
N THR A 59 2.30 12.22 -4.91
CA THR A 59 2.52 12.40 -3.47
C THR A 59 2.72 11.08 -2.73
N LYS A 60 2.95 11.16 -1.42
CA LYS A 60 2.93 10.07 -0.45
C LYS A 60 1.79 10.32 0.56
N PRO A 61 1.45 9.35 1.43
CA PRO A 61 0.55 9.62 2.55
C PRO A 61 1.00 10.88 3.28
N GLY A 62 0.08 11.83 3.46
CA GLY A 62 0.41 13.14 3.95
C GLY A 62 0.83 13.13 5.41
N ASP A 63 1.81 13.96 5.72
CA ASP A 63 2.32 14.17 7.09
C ASP A 63 1.68 15.40 7.75
N THR A 64 0.96 16.22 6.98
CA THR A 64 0.29 17.42 7.47
C THR A 64 -0.90 17.06 8.32
N ARG A 65 -1.02 17.69 9.50
CA ARG A 65 -2.15 17.49 10.40
C ARG A 65 -3.32 18.40 10.02
N ALA A 66 -4.54 17.87 10.12
CA ALA A 66 -5.77 18.64 10.05
C ALA A 66 -5.85 19.63 11.21
N ASP A 67 -6.58 20.73 11.02
CA ASP A 67 -6.64 21.81 12.02
C ASP A 67 -7.41 21.44 13.29
N GLU A 68 -8.15 20.34 13.25
CA GLU A 68 -9.08 19.95 14.29
C GLU A 68 -9.16 18.41 14.41
N ASP A 69 -9.42 17.94 15.62
CA ASP A 69 -9.56 16.52 15.95
C ASP A 69 -10.99 16.03 15.72
N LEU A 70 -11.19 14.72 15.53
CA LEU A 70 -12.50 14.09 15.45
C LEU A 70 -12.80 13.39 16.78
N ILE A 71 -13.84 13.86 17.49
CA ILE A 71 -14.18 13.38 18.82
C ILE A 71 -15.61 12.81 18.80
N PHE A 72 -15.75 11.52 19.13
CA PHE A 72 -17.00 10.79 19.21
C PHE A 72 -17.05 9.88 20.44
N PRO A 73 -18.18 9.76 21.16
CA PRO A 73 -19.39 10.58 21.10
C PRO A 73 -19.23 11.88 21.91
N GLY A 74 -20.16 12.83 21.72
CA GLY A 74 -20.23 14.07 22.52
C GLY A 74 -19.24 15.17 22.14
N GLY A 75 -18.45 14.99 21.07
CA GLY A 75 -17.59 16.00 20.49
C GLY A 75 -18.19 16.68 19.26
N ASN A 76 -17.34 16.95 18.28
CA ASN A 76 -17.71 17.61 17.02
C ASN A 76 -18.31 16.67 15.96
N VAL A 77 -18.23 15.35 16.18
CA VAL A 77 -18.82 14.34 15.30
C VAL A 77 -20.30 14.15 15.65
N GLN A 78 -21.18 14.34 14.66
CA GLN A 78 -22.62 14.09 14.81
C GLN A 78 -22.98 12.63 14.53
N ARG A 79 -22.33 12.00 13.56
CA ARG A 79 -22.66 10.64 13.12
C ARG A 79 -21.40 9.85 12.80
N PHE A 80 -21.42 8.58 13.16
CA PHE A 80 -20.39 7.61 12.86
C PHE A 80 -20.97 6.51 11.99
N GLU A 81 -20.24 6.11 10.95
CA GLU A 81 -20.54 4.95 10.12
C GLU A 81 -19.27 4.13 9.91
N GLU A 82 -19.38 2.81 9.99
CA GLU A 82 -18.30 1.90 9.64
C GLU A 82 -18.75 1.00 8.49
N ARG A 83 -17.90 0.88 7.46
CA ARG A 83 -18.17 -0.02 6.34
C ARG A 83 -17.28 -1.24 6.47
N LEU A 84 -17.88 -2.34 6.93
CA LEU A 84 -17.20 -3.62 7.05
C LEU A 84 -17.07 -4.28 5.68
N ASN A 85 -15.90 -4.12 5.07
CA ASN A 85 -15.53 -4.83 3.85
C ASN A 85 -14.79 -6.13 4.14
N GLN A 86 -14.61 -6.97 3.12
CA GLN A 86 -13.91 -8.24 3.27
C GLN A 86 -12.42 -8.06 3.56
N SER A 87 -11.93 -8.76 4.58
CA SER A 87 -10.51 -8.94 4.90
C SER A 87 -10.03 -10.35 4.53
N PHE A 88 -8.73 -10.48 4.24
CA PHE A 88 -8.09 -11.72 3.78
C PHE A 88 -6.82 -11.98 4.61
N SER A 89 -6.51 -13.25 4.90
CA SER A 89 -5.31 -13.62 5.66
C SER A 89 -4.05 -13.62 4.81
N ASP A 90 -4.16 -14.12 3.58
CA ASP A 90 -3.04 -14.32 2.68
C ASP A 90 -3.26 -13.55 1.39
N HIS A 91 -2.34 -12.65 1.08
CA HIS A 91 -2.31 -11.90 -0.17
C HIS A 91 -1.21 -12.46 -1.07
N ILE A 92 -1.61 -13.05 -2.19
CA ILE A 92 -0.70 -13.70 -3.14
C ILE A 92 -0.76 -12.95 -4.47
N VAL A 93 0.36 -12.48 -4.98
CA VAL A 93 0.45 -11.81 -6.29
C VAL A 93 1.25 -12.70 -7.23
N LYS A 94 0.60 -13.20 -8.28
CA LYS A 94 1.24 -14.03 -9.31
C LYS A 94 1.60 -13.18 -10.52
N ALA A 95 2.83 -13.30 -11.00
CA ALA A 95 3.26 -12.71 -12.25
C ALA A 95 3.59 -13.79 -13.29
N GLN A 96 3.38 -13.44 -14.54
CA GLN A 96 3.82 -14.21 -15.70
C GLN A 96 4.74 -13.30 -16.50
N GLY A 97 6.00 -13.70 -16.64
CA GLY A 97 7.03 -12.97 -17.36
C GLY A 97 7.53 -13.76 -18.56
N LYS A 98 8.23 -13.08 -19.45
CA LYS A 98 9.10 -13.71 -20.45
C LYS A 98 10.50 -13.78 -19.87
N ALA A 99 11.18 -14.92 -19.96
CA ALA A 99 12.58 -15.01 -19.55
C ALA A 99 13.41 -13.96 -20.32
N ALA A 100 14.13 -13.09 -19.59
CA ALA A 100 15.01 -12.08 -20.20
C ALA A 100 16.24 -12.70 -20.87
N HIS A 101 16.51 -13.99 -20.64
CA HIS A 101 17.57 -14.74 -21.31
C HIS A 101 17.14 -15.16 -22.73
N ARG A 102 17.06 -14.21 -23.65
CA ARG A 102 17.35 -14.53 -25.06
C ARG A 102 18.84 -14.31 -25.24
N SER A 103 19.58 -15.37 -25.64
CA SER A 103 20.98 -15.19 -26.00
C SER A 103 21.07 -14.12 -27.10
N GLY A 104 21.94 -13.12 -26.93
CA GLY A 104 22.17 -12.09 -27.97
C GLY A 104 22.68 -12.67 -29.29
N LYS A 105 23.11 -13.94 -29.29
CA LYS A 105 23.41 -14.73 -30.49
C LYS A 105 22.19 -15.57 -30.85
N SER A 106 21.71 -15.45 -32.08
CA SER A 106 20.68 -16.34 -32.63
C SER A 106 21.15 -17.80 -32.53
N ALA A 107 20.23 -18.71 -32.14
CA ALA A 107 20.51 -20.14 -32.10
C ALA A 107 20.93 -20.70 -33.48
N PHE A 108 20.42 -20.05 -34.54
CA PHE A 108 20.70 -20.32 -35.94
C PHE A 108 21.53 -19.16 -36.54
N SER A 109 22.72 -19.46 -37.08
CA SER A 109 23.47 -18.53 -37.92
C SER A 109 23.82 -19.21 -39.24
N THR A 110 23.84 -18.44 -40.32
CA THR A 110 24.06 -18.95 -41.69
C THR A 110 25.43 -19.60 -41.89
N GLN A 111 26.36 -19.39 -40.95
CA GLN A 111 27.72 -19.96 -40.97
C GLN A 111 27.92 -21.17 -40.04
N LYS A 112 26.87 -21.63 -39.36
CA LYS A 112 26.97 -22.78 -38.45
C LYS A 112 26.84 -24.08 -39.26
N SER A 113 27.93 -24.84 -39.38
CA SER A 113 27.92 -26.18 -39.97
C SER A 113 26.99 -27.11 -39.17
N ALA A 114 26.30 -28.03 -39.84
CA ALA A 114 25.50 -29.06 -39.19
C ALA A 114 26.39 -29.87 -38.23
N GLY A 115 26.11 -29.78 -36.93
CA GLY A 115 26.83 -30.48 -35.88
C GLY A 115 25.88 -30.83 -34.74
N THR A 116 26.30 -31.76 -33.89
CA THR A 116 25.51 -32.22 -32.74
C THR A 116 25.14 -31.03 -31.85
N VAL A 117 23.84 -30.77 -31.71
CA VAL A 117 23.35 -29.70 -30.85
C VAL A 117 23.65 -30.08 -29.40
N ALA A 118 24.59 -29.39 -28.77
CA ALA A 118 24.78 -29.49 -27.34
C ALA A 118 23.56 -28.87 -26.64
N LEU A 119 22.85 -29.66 -25.85
CA LEU A 119 21.70 -29.20 -25.07
C LEU A 119 22.23 -28.29 -23.95
N THR A 120 21.85 -27.01 -23.96
CA THR A 120 22.23 -26.11 -22.88
C THR A 120 21.43 -26.46 -21.63
N LYS A 121 22.10 -27.05 -20.64
CA LYS A 121 21.49 -27.41 -19.33
C LYS A 121 21.36 -26.16 -18.45
N GLY A 122 20.37 -26.15 -17.55
CA GLY A 122 20.14 -25.06 -16.59
C GLY A 122 19.21 -23.94 -17.06
N HIS A 123 18.82 -23.91 -18.34
CA HIS A 123 17.80 -22.93 -18.81
C HIS A 123 16.40 -23.24 -18.30
N ALA A 124 16.06 -24.51 -18.04
CA ALA A 124 14.73 -24.89 -17.56
C ALA A 124 14.37 -24.22 -16.23
N ASP A 125 15.30 -24.16 -15.27
CA ASP A 125 15.04 -23.53 -13.97
C ASP A 125 14.89 -22.00 -14.09
N HIS A 126 15.71 -21.37 -14.94
CA HIS A 126 15.60 -19.93 -15.24
C HIS A 126 14.34 -19.58 -16.04
N GLU A 127 13.94 -20.43 -16.99
CA GLU A 127 12.70 -20.28 -17.75
C GLU A 127 11.48 -20.51 -16.85
N GLN A 128 11.50 -21.53 -15.99
CA GLN A 128 10.43 -21.81 -15.03
C GLN A 128 10.28 -20.67 -14.01
N ALA A 129 11.39 -20.14 -13.51
CA ALA A 129 11.43 -18.97 -12.64
C ALA A 129 10.83 -17.72 -13.30
N ALA A 130 11.08 -17.52 -14.60
CA ALA A 130 10.52 -16.39 -15.35
C ALA A 130 9.03 -16.56 -15.70
N VAL A 131 8.59 -17.80 -15.94
CA VAL A 131 7.21 -18.10 -16.38
C VAL A 131 6.21 -17.96 -15.24
N CYS A 132 6.58 -18.32 -14.01
CA CYS A 132 5.70 -18.23 -12.84
C CYS A 132 6.46 -17.79 -11.60
N SER A 133 6.47 -16.49 -11.34
CA SER A 133 6.92 -15.92 -10.06
C SER A 133 5.72 -15.48 -9.24
N PHE A 134 5.84 -15.57 -7.91
CA PHE A 134 4.81 -15.07 -7.01
C PHE A 134 5.41 -14.21 -5.90
N GLY A 135 4.57 -13.38 -5.29
CA GLY A 135 4.86 -12.66 -4.08
C GLY A 135 3.78 -12.92 -3.04
N TYR A 136 4.17 -12.89 -1.78
CA TYR A 136 3.34 -13.28 -0.66
C TYR A 136 3.37 -12.25 0.47
N CYS A 137 2.22 -12.01 1.09
CA CYS A 137 2.11 -11.22 2.32
C CYS A 137 0.98 -11.76 3.21
N TYR A 138 1.29 -11.95 4.50
CA TYR A 138 0.34 -12.38 5.52
C TYR A 138 -0.20 -11.19 6.33
N ASP A 139 -1.52 -11.17 6.59
CA ASP A 139 -2.20 -10.26 7.53
C ASP A 139 -2.63 -11.02 8.79
N SER A 140 -1.91 -10.79 9.89
CA SER A 140 -2.13 -11.43 11.19
C SER A 140 -3.45 -11.05 11.85
N ARG A 141 -4.12 -9.97 11.40
CA ARG A 141 -5.42 -9.54 11.95
C ARG A 141 -6.55 -10.47 11.55
N VAL A 142 -6.38 -11.19 10.44
CA VAL A 142 -7.39 -12.11 9.92
C VAL A 142 -7.07 -13.52 10.41
N GLY A 143 -7.57 -13.85 11.59
CA GLY A 143 -7.34 -15.17 12.21
C GLY A 143 -7.99 -16.35 11.49
N ARG A 144 -8.85 -16.12 10.50
CA ARG A 144 -9.44 -17.17 9.65
C ARG A 144 -8.67 -17.27 8.34
N TYR A 145 -8.21 -18.47 7.99
CA TYR A 145 -7.61 -18.74 6.67
C TYR A 145 -8.58 -18.35 5.54
N ARG A 146 -8.24 -17.27 4.83
CA ARG A 146 -9.01 -16.62 3.75
C ARG A 146 -8.03 -16.06 2.72
N PRO A 147 -7.44 -16.91 1.87
CA PRO A 147 -6.46 -16.47 0.88
C PRO A 147 -7.11 -15.70 -0.27
N LYS A 148 -6.35 -14.77 -0.88
CA LYS A 148 -6.72 -14.07 -2.09
C LYS A 148 -5.55 -13.96 -3.06
N VAL A 149 -5.77 -14.39 -4.29
CA VAL A 149 -4.79 -14.39 -5.37
C VAL A 149 -5.07 -13.23 -6.33
N TYR A 150 -4.03 -12.51 -6.71
CA TYR A 150 -4.05 -11.42 -7.67
C TYR A 150 -3.09 -11.72 -8.82
N VAL A 151 -3.41 -11.23 -10.02
CA VAL A 151 -2.46 -11.21 -11.13
C VAL A 151 -1.70 -9.88 -11.12
N ALA A 152 -0.38 -9.93 -11.25
CA ALA A 152 0.46 -8.75 -11.37
C ALA A 152 0.22 -8.07 -12.71
N GLY A 153 -0.14 -6.78 -12.68
CA GLY A 153 -0.28 -5.99 -13.90
C GLY A 153 1.07 -5.52 -14.47
N SER A 154 2.14 -5.61 -13.68
CA SER A 154 3.53 -5.41 -14.11
C SER A 154 4.48 -6.09 -13.13
N HIS A 155 5.60 -6.62 -13.62
CA HIS A 155 6.70 -7.09 -12.79
C HIS A 155 8.05 -6.68 -13.40
N ASN A 156 9.00 -6.36 -12.54
CA ASN A 156 10.38 -6.08 -12.95
C ASN A 156 11.12 -7.41 -13.08
N ASN A 157 11.60 -7.70 -14.28
CA ASN A 157 12.31 -8.94 -14.62
C ASN A 157 13.79 -8.94 -14.18
N LYS A 158 14.28 -7.81 -13.67
CA LYS A 158 15.63 -7.69 -13.10
C LYS A 158 15.58 -8.16 -11.65
N GLU A 159 16.13 -9.35 -11.42
CA GLU A 159 16.57 -9.88 -10.11
C GLU A 159 15.55 -9.71 -8.98
N GLN A 160 14.58 -10.63 -8.93
CA GLN A 160 13.82 -10.85 -7.71
C GLN A 160 14.77 -11.39 -6.62
N PRO A 161 14.67 -10.91 -5.36
CA PRO A 161 15.31 -11.60 -4.24
C PRO A 161 14.85 -13.07 -4.24
N PRO A 162 15.68 -14.02 -3.75
CA PRO A 162 15.48 -15.46 -3.93
C PRO A 162 14.21 -16.06 -3.30
N SER A 163 13.31 -15.25 -2.76
CA SER A 163 12.02 -15.74 -2.30
C SER A 163 10.99 -15.73 -3.44
N GLN A 164 10.73 -16.95 -3.94
CA GLN A 164 9.45 -17.44 -4.50
C GLN A 164 9.31 -17.55 -6.03
N THR A 165 10.34 -18.06 -6.70
CA THR A 165 10.21 -18.67 -8.04
C THR A 165 9.98 -20.18 -7.90
N GLY A 166 8.89 -20.72 -8.46
CA GLY A 166 8.61 -22.17 -8.46
C GLY A 166 7.30 -22.61 -7.79
N THR A 167 7.19 -23.90 -7.46
CA THR A 167 6.01 -24.60 -6.91
C THR A 167 5.84 -24.50 -5.40
N ASP A 168 6.78 -23.85 -4.69
CA ASP A 168 6.87 -23.83 -3.22
C ASP A 168 5.88 -22.88 -2.50
N LEU A 169 4.74 -22.58 -3.12
CA LEU A 169 3.64 -21.84 -2.48
C LEU A 169 3.04 -22.66 -1.31
N ALA A 170 3.11 -23.98 -1.40
CA ALA A 170 2.50 -24.90 -0.44
C ALA A 170 3.10 -24.74 0.97
N SER A 171 4.42 -24.67 1.10
CA SER A 171 5.09 -24.54 2.40
C SER A 171 4.76 -23.22 3.10
N ILE A 172 4.67 -22.13 2.34
CA ILE A 172 4.29 -20.80 2.84
C ILE A 172 2.83 -20.78 3.31
N LEU A 173 1.93 -21.41 2.54
CA LEU A 173 0.52 -21.54 2.92
C LEU A 173 0.32 -22.45 4.14
N GLU A 174 1.16 -23.47 4.33
CA GLU A 174 1.16 -24.30 5.53
C GLU A 174 1.60 -23.51 6.77
N GLN A 175 2.61 -22.65 6.65
CA GLN A 175 3.03 -21.74 7.71
C GLN A 175 1.89 -20.80 8.15
N SER A 176 1.10 -20.28 7.21
CA SER A 176 -0.02 -19.39 7.55
C SER A 176 -1.20 -20.11 8.21
N ARG A 177 -1.46 -21.37 7.82
CA ARG A 177 -2.45 -22.25 8.47
C ARG A 177 -2.06 -22.63 9.90
N SER A 178 -0.76 -22.70 10.20
CA SER A 178 -0.22 -23.11 11.49
C SER A 178 -0.21 -22.00 12.56
N GLN A 179 -0.47 -20.74 12.17
CA GLN A 179 -0.47 -19.65 13.13
C GLN A 179 -1.63 -19.82 14.14
N PRO A 180 -1.35 -19.83 15.45
CA PRO A 180 -2.36 -20.07 16.47
C PRO A 180 -3.45 -19.00 16.40
N ARG A 181 -4.71 -19.43 16.51
CA ARG A 181 -5.84 -18.52 16.66
C ARG A 181 -5.66 -17.72 17.95
N ALA A 182 -5.87 -16.41 17.87
CA ALA A 182 -6.15 -15.63 19.06
C ALA A 182 -7.43 -16.19 19.71
N GLY A 183 -7.27 -16.89 20.84
CA GLY A 183 -8.40 -17.16 21.72
C GLY A 183 -8.95 -15.86 22.31
N TRP A 184 -10.06 -15.95 23.04
CA TRP A 184 -10.65 -14.81 23.79
C TRP A 184 -9.69 -14.15 24.78
N ASN A 185 -8.58 -14.82 25.11
CA ASN A 185 -7.50 -14.27 25.90
C ASN A 185 -6.45 -13.65 24.97
N ASN A 186 -6.58 -12.34 24.76
CA ASN A 186 -5.68 -11.44 24.04
C ASN A 186 -4.23 -11.97 23.90
N PRO A 187 -3.83 -12.55 22.76
CA PRO A 187 -2.41 -12.59 22.46
C PRO A 187 -1.94 -11.17 22.14
N PRO A 188 -0.70 -10.80 22.48
CA PRO A 188 -0.14 -9.55 22.01
C PRO A 188 -0.21 -9.57 20.48
N ALA A 189 -0.73 -8.48 19.88
CA ALA A 189 -0.68 -8.29 18.45
C ALA A 189 0.78 -8.52 18.01
N LEU A 190 1.01 -9.50 17.14
CA LEU A 190 2.34 -9.80 16.62
C LEU A 190 2.93 -8.48 16.13
N THR A 191 3.94 -7.98 16.85
CA THR A 191 4.60 -6.73 16.52
C THR A 191 5.43 -7.04 15.29
N LYS A 192 4.89 -6.76 14.12
CA LYS A 192 5.63 -6.95 12.88
C LYS A 192 6.79 -5.98 12.92
N THR A 193 8.01 -6.49 12.75
CA THR A 193 9.18 -5.64 12.60
C THR A 193 8.97 -4.75 11.38
N ASP A 194 9.17 -3.45 11.57
CA ASP A 194 9.16 -2.47 10.49
C ASP A 194 10.02 -2.96 9.31
N THR A 195 9.48 -2.87 8.09
CA THR A 195 10.23 -3.34 6.90
C THR A 195 11.47 -2.47 6.78
N PRO A 196 12.68 -3.03 6.60
CA PRO A 196 13.88 -2.23 6.49
C PRO A 196 13.74 -1.20 5.35
N PRO A 197 14.30 0.02 5.51
CA PRO A 197 14.23 1.04 4.49
C PRO A 197 14.87 0.52 3.20
N ARG A 198 14.12 0.63 2.11
CA ARG A 198 14.55 0.20 0.77
C ARG A 198 15.73 1.07 0.29
N SER A 199 16.70 0.45 -0.38
CA SER A 199 17.79 1.20 -1.04
C SER A 199 17.25 1.97 -2.25
N GLN A 200 17.81 3.17 -2.52
CA GLN A 200 17.25 4.16 -3.46
C GLN A 200 16.97 3.64 -4.89
N ASN A 201 17.67 2.60 -5.33
CA ASN A 201 17.55 2.03 -6.68
C ASN A 201 16.91 0.64 -6.73
N GLN A 202 16.44 0.09 -5.62
CA GLN A 202 15.80 -1.22 -5.65
C GLN A 202 14.37 -1.10 -6.20
N PRO A 203 14.02 -1.77 -7.30
CA PRO A 203 12.65 -1.76 -7.79
C PRO A 203 11.68 -2.43 -6.81
N TYR A 204 10.42 -2.02 -6.84
CA TYR A 204 9.34 -2.71 -6.12
C TYR A 204 9.11 -4.12 -6.70
N GLY A 205 9.24 -5.15 -5.86
CA GLY A 205 9.09 -6.55 -6.22
C GLY A 205 7.66 -7.09 -6.00
N LEU A 206 7.45 -8.39 -6.24
CA LEU A 206 6.13 -9.01 -6.08
C LEU A 206 5.66 -9.08 -4.62
N ASN A 207 6.58 -9.30 -3.67
CA ASN A 207 6.27 -9.26 -2.24
C ASN A 207 5.77 -7.87 -1.81
N ASP A 208 6.33 -6.81 -2.39
CA ASP A 208 5.89 -5.45 -2.13
C ASP A 208 4.51 -5.17 -2.72
N GLN A 209 4.24 -5.71 -3.91
CA GLN A 209 2.90 -5.66 -4.48
C GLN A 209 1.89 -6.41 -3.60
N ALA A 210 2.25 -7.58 -3.06
CA ALA A 210 1.42 -8.32 -2.13
C ALA A 210 1.17 -7.54 -0.83
N ALA A 211 2.21 -6.93 -0.27
CA ALA A 211 2.09 -6.06 0.91
C ALA A 211 1.22 -4.83 0.63
N TRP A 212 1.35 -4.21 -0.54
CA TRP A 212 0.47 -3.11 -0.95
C TRP A 212 -1.00 -3.55 -1.11
N ARG A 213 -1.24 -4.73 -1.70
CA ARG A 213 -2.59 -5.31 -1.81
C ARG A 213 -3.19 -5.54 -0.42
N MET A 214 -2.39 -6.07 0.50
CA MET A 214 -2.79 -6.24 1.90
C MET A 214 -3.17 -4.91 2.54
N ARG A 215 -2.30 -3.90 2.48
CA ARG A 215 -2.56 -2.55 3.02
C ARG A 215 -3.79 -1.88 2.40
N THR A 216 -3.97 -2.00 1.09
CA THR A 216 -5.13 -1.41 0.38
C THR A 216 -6.43 -2.13 0.75
N THR A 217 -6.41 -3.46 0.88
CA THR A 217 -7.55 -4.22 1.39
C THR A 217 -7.87 -3.80 2.82
N ARG A 218 -6.84 -3.67 3.66
CA ARG A 218 -6.98 -3.23 5.05
C ARG A 218 -7.54 -1.80 5.15
N ALA A 219 -7.10 -0.87 4.30
CA ALA A 219 -7.66 0.47 4.20
C ALA A 219 -9.17 0.40 3.96
N LYS A 220 -9.60 -0.47 3.02
CA LYS A 220 -11.01 -0.64 2.67
C LYS A 220 -11.82 -1.32 3.76
N SER A 221 -11.25 -2.26 4.52
CA SER A 221 -11.98 -3.01 5.56
C SER A 221 -12.05 -2.29 6.89
N SER A 222 -11.12 -1.37 7.17
CA SER A 222 -11.07 -0.59 8.42
C SER A 222 -11.44 0.89 8.24
N ALA A 223 -11.98 1.25 7.07
CA ALA A 223 -12.43 2.60 6.77
C ALA A 223 -13.61 2.98 7.66
N ARG A 224 -13.47 4.13 8.33
CA ARG A 224 -14.47 4.70 9.22
C ARG A 224 -14.88 6.05 8.69
N VAL A 225 -16.17 6.37 8.77
CA VAL A 225 -16.72 7.63 8.27
C VAL A 225 -17.29 8.39 9.44
N TYR A 226 -16.71 9.56 9.70
CA TYR A 226 -17.19 10.52 10.70
C TYR A 226 -17.86 11.69 9.99
N THR A 227 -19.09 11.99 10.37
CA THR A 227 -19.85 13.12 9.82
C THR A 227 -19.85 14.27 10.80
N VAL A 228 -19.42 15.44 10.32
CA VAL A 228 -19.35 16.70 11.07
C VAL A 228 -20.40 17.67 10.49
N PRO A 229 -21.18 18.38 11.33
CA PRO A 229 -22.29 19.24 10.90
C PRO A 229 -21.84 20.62 10.39
N ARG A 230 -20.73 20.69 9.67
CA ARG A 230 -20.15 21.93 9.09
C ARG A 230 -19.15 21.58 8.00
N LEU A 231 -18.91 22.55 7.10
CA LEU A 231 -17.96 22.42 5.98
C LEU A 231 -16.53 22.75 6.38
N LEU A 232 -16.37 23.71 7.29
CA LEU A 232 -15.09 24.26 7.70
C LEU A 232 -14.69 23.75 9.08
N THR A 233 -13.38 23.64 9.30
CA THR A 233 -12.73 23.42 10.60
C THR A 233 -12.96 24.61 11.54
N GLU A 234 -12.61 24.48 12.82
CA GLU A 234 -12.62 25.60 13.77
C GLU A 234 -11.83 26.84 13.29
N LYS A 235 -10.73 26.61 12.56
CA LYS A 235 -9.89 27.68 11.99
C LYS A 235 -10.42 28.24 10.67
N LYS A 236 -11.65 27.91 10.28
CA LYS A 236 -12.31 28.35 9.03
C LYS A 236 -11.59 27.85 7.76
N THR A 237 -10.90 26.71 7.83
CA THR A 237 -10.29 26.03 6.68
C THR A 237 -11.14 24.84 6.22
N LEU A 238 -11.10 24.47 4.94
CA LEU A 238 -11.80 23.28 4.46
C LEU A 238 -11.05 22.00 4.87
N TRP A 239 -11.79 20.96 5.25
CA TRP A 239 -11.25 19.61 5.45
C TRP A 239 -10.61 19.07 4.18
N ARG A 240 -9.34 18.68 4.18
CA ARG A 240 -8.66 18.19 2.98
C ARG A 240 -8.31 16.69 3.10
N PRO A 241 -8.38 15.94 1.99
CA PRO A 241 -7.85 14.57 1.95
C PRO A 241 -6.32 14.59 2.09
N ASN A 242 -5.75 13.43 2.39
CA ASN A 242 -4.32 13.24 2.57
C ASN A 242 -3.73 14.10 3.73
N GLN A 243 -4.48 14.26 4.81
CA GLN A 243 -4.03 14.87 6.07
C GLN A 243 -4.20 13.88 7.22
N LEU A 244 -3.37 14.00 8.26
CA LEU A 244 -3.53 13.27 9.51
C LEU A 244 -4.53 13.97 10.42
N VAL A 245 -5.45 13.23 11.02
CA VAL A 245 -6.42 13.73 11.99
C VAL A 245 -6.39 12.85 13.22
N ARG A 246 -6.40 13.44 14.42
CA ARG A 246 -6.54 12.64 15.64
C ARG A 246 -7.99 12.24 15.78
N VAL A 247 -8.24 10.96 15.99
CA VAL A 247 -9.57 10.41 16.23
C VAL A 247 -9.61 9.93 17.68
N LYS A 248 -10.52 10.50 18.46
CA LYS A 248 -10.86 10.06 19.80
C LYS A 248 -12.29 9.52 19.78
N ASP A 249 -12.39 8.20 19.68
CA ASP A 249 -13.64 7.45 19.64
C ASP A 249 -13.72 6.51 20.85
N SER A 250 -14.52 6.89 21.85
CA SER A 250 -14.65 6.08 23.06
C SER A 250 -15.53 4.84 22.87
N VAL A 251 -16.42 4.84 21.87
CA VAL A 251 -17.28 3.69 21.55
C VAL A 251 -16.43 2.57 20.93
N ASN A 252 -15.54 2.93 19.99
CA ASN A 252 -14.66 1.98 19.32
C ASN A 252 -13.29 1.81 19.99
N GLN A 253 -13.05 2.50 21.11
CA GLN A 253 -11.79 2.52 21.86
C GLN A 253 -10.57 2.89 21.00
N ILE A 254 -10.74 3.91 20.15
CA ILE A 254 -9.69 4.45 19.28
C ILE A 254 -9.27 5.80 19.85
N ASP A 255 -7.97 5.95 20.12
CA ASP A 255 -7.37 7.25 20.46
C ASP A 255 -6.03 7.40 19.77
N GLY A 256 -6.05 7.81 18.50
CA GLY A 256 -4.85 7.78 17.66
C GLY A 256 -4.94 8.65 16.41
N ASP A 257 -3.81 8.80 15.74
CA ASP A 257 -3.75 9.53 14.49
C ASP A 257 -4.20 8.63 13.33
N MET A 258 -5.14 9.13 12.53
CA MET A 258 -5.68 8.47 11.36
C MET A 258 -5.43 9.34 10.12
N LEU A 259 -5.35 8.73 8.94
CA LEU A 259 -5.25 9.46 7.68
C LEU A 259 -6.65 9.70 7.09
N ILE A 260 -6.93 10.94 6.68
CA ILE A 260 -8.12 11.29 5.91
C ILE A 260 -7.96 10.74 4.48
N GLY A 261 -8.66 9.65 4.18
CA GLY A 261 -8.66 9.01 2.87
C GLY A 261 -9.61 9.69 1.87
N ALA A 262 -10.75 10.19 2.35
CA ALA A 262 -11.70 10.92 1.51
C ALA A 262 -12.50 11.94 2.33
N VAL A 263 -12.86 13.04 1.68
CA VAL A 263 -13.75 14.06 2.24
C VAL A 263 -14.89 14.27 1.25
N THR A 264 -16.12 14.27 1.75
CA THR A 264 -17.31 14.62 0.95
C THR A 264 -18.02 15.76 1.65
N TRP A 265 -18.07 16.90 0.98
CA TRP A 265 -18.87 18.04 1.41
C TRP A 265 -20.26 17.93 0.82
N SER A 266 -21.28 18.16 1.63
CA SER A 266 -22.69 18.15 1.20
C SER A 266 -23.40 19.35 1.79
N ILE A 267 -24.16 20.05 0.94
CA ILE A 267 -25.05 21.14 1.31
C ILE A 267 -26.44 20.75 0.83
N SER A 268 -27.37 20.58 1.76
CA SER A 268 -28.76 20.18 1.47
C SER A 268 -29.72 21.12 2.18
N GLY A 269 -30.22 22.12 1.45
CA GLY A 269 -31.10 23.15 2.02
C GLY A 269 -30.39 23.94 3.12
N GLN A 270 -30.82 23.77 4.37
CA GLN A 270 -30.22 24.41 5.53
C GLN A 270 -29.13 23.58 6.23
N SER A 271 -28.97 22.29 5.88
CA SER A 271 -27.92 21.46 6.47
C SER A 271 -26.64 21.53 5.64
N CYS A 272 -25.52 21.67 6.34
CA CYS A 272 -24.18 21.55 5.79
C CYS A 272 -23.47 20.44 6.55
N GLU A 273 -23.04 19.39 5.87
CA GLU A 273 -22.33 18.28 6.50
C GLU A 273 -21.06 17.94 5.72
N THR A 274 -20.04 17.51 6.46
CA THR A 274 -18.83 16.94 5.89
C THR A 274 -18.67 15.52 6.36
N LYS A 275 -18.60 14.58 5.41
CA LYS A 275 -18.29 13.18 5.67
C LYS A 275 -16.81 12.96 5.48
N ILE A 276 -16.13 12.53 6.54
CA ILE A 276 -14.69 12.36 6.59
C ILE A 276 -14.41 10.88 6.75
N SER A 277 -13.91 10.26 5.68
CA SER A 277 -13.46 8.87 5.70
C SER A 277 -12.01 8.83 6.18
N VAL A 278 -11.80 8.15 7.30
CA VAL A 278 -10.49 7.95 7.91
C VAL A 278 -10.07 6.49 7.85
N VAL A 279 -8.77 6.29 7.64
CA VAL A 279 -8.12 4.97 7.65
C VAL A 279 -6.86 5.02 8.50
N PRO A 280 -6.34 3.86 8.94
CA PRO A 280 -5.03 3.82 9.57
C PRO A 280 -3.95 4.46 8.68
N PRO A 281 -2.97 5.20 9.25
CA PRO A 281 -2.00 5.98 8.47
C PRO A 281 -1.03 5.11 7.66
N ASP A 282 -0.80 3.87 8.10
CA ASP A 282 0.00 2.85 7.41
C ASP A 282 -0.71 2.24 6.19
N ALA A 283 -2.02 2.46 6.03
CA ALA A 283 -2.83 1.77 5.02
C ALA A 283 -2.49 2.19 3.57
N TYR A 284 -1.89 3.37 3.38
CA TYR A 284 -1.41 3.83 2.08
C TYR A 284 0.12 3.99 2.04
N ASP A 285 0.84 3.58 3.08
CA ASP A 285 2.30 3.60 3.06
C ASP A 285 2.84 2.47 2.17
N LEU A 286 3.28 2.89 0.99
CA LEU A 286 3.90 2.02 -0.01
C LEU A 286 5.35 1.66 0.34
N SER A 287 6.04 2.42 1.20
CA SER A 287 7.42 2.11 1.57
C SER A 287 7.53 0.84 2.41
N GLY A 288 6.45 0.55 3.15
CA GLY A 288 6.32 -0.59 4.05
C GLY A 288 7.10 -0.46 5.35
N ILE A 289 7.71 0.70 5.58
CA ILE A 289 8.57 0.98 6.72
C ILE A 289 7.76 1.01 8.01
N ALA A 290 6.47 1.34 7.98
CA ALA A 290 5.64 1.46 9.18
C ALA A 290 4.37 0.60 9.11
N ASP A 291 4.16 -0.30 10.08
CA ASP A 291 2.84 -0.91 10.38
C ASP A 291 2.32 -0.34 11.70
N HIS A 292 1.96 0.95 11.71
CA HIS A 292 1.52 1.69 12.90
C HIS A 292 0.02 1.58 13.15
N THR A 293 -0.52 0.37 13.11
CA THR A 293 -1.94 0.16 13.39
C THR A 293 -2.29 0.66 14.79
N PRO A 294 -3.29 1.54 14.94
CA PRO A 294 -3.89 1.79 16.24
C PRO A 294 -4.43 0.47 16.79
N GLN A 295 -3.77 -0.09 17.80
CA GLN A 295 -4.32 -1.24 18.52
C GLN A 295 -5.50 -0.74 19.38
N HIS A 296 -6.57 -1.53 19.48
CA HIS A 296 -7.66 -1.22 20.40
C HIS A 296 -7.09 -1.00 21.81
N GLY A 297 -7.40 0.16 22.40
CA GLY A 297 -6.90 0.55 23.73
C GLY A 297 -5.45 1.04 23.79
N GLN A 298 -4.73 1.19 22.66
CA GLN A 298 -3.40 1.82 22.65
C GLN A 298 -3.39 3.15 21.89
N VAL A 299 -2.81 4.16 22.54
CA VAL A 299 -2.54 5.46 21.92
C VAL A 299 -1.43 5.31 20.90
N THR A 300 -1.76 5.34 19.61
CA THR A 300 -0.76 5.42 18.54
C THR A 300 -0.56 6.88 18.17
N ARG A 301 0.58 7.43 18.57
CA ARG A 301 1.08 8.72 18.06
C ARG A 301 2.16 8.40 17.03
N ARG A 302 2.07 9.01 15.86
CA ARG A 302 3.20 9.02 14.93
C ARG A 302 4.31 9.83 15.61
N HIS A 303 5.39 9.17 16.03
CA HIS A 303 6.47 9.83 16.76
C HIS A 303 7.07 10.96 15.91
N GLY A 304 6.70 12.20 16.21
CA GLY A 304 7.66 13.28 16.26
C GLY A 304 8.57 13.02 17.45
N LYS A 305 9.90 13.04 17.24
CA LYS A 305 10.92 12.92 18.27
C LYS A 305 10.57 13.80 19.49
N ALA A 306 10.20 13.19 20.60
CA ALA A 306 10.44 13.66 21.96
C ALA A 306 9.92 12.59 22.93
N TRP A 307 10.80 12.11 23.79
CA TRP A 307 10.65 12.07 25.26
C TRP A 307 11.69 11.07 25.80
N HIS A 308 12.77 11.63 26.34
CA HIS A 308 13.71 10.90 27.19
C HIS A 308 12.95 10.35 28.40
N ARG A 309 13.03 9.03 28.59
CA ARG A 309 12.69 8.41 29.88
C ARG A 309 13.65 8.98 30.93
N HIS A 310 13.16 9.83 31.83
CA HIS A 310 13.81 10.05 33.11
C HIS A 310 13.91 8.68 33.80
N LYS A 311 15.12 8.14 33.92
CA LYS A 311 15.41 7.07 34.87
C LYS A 311 15.31 7.69 36.26
N SER A 312 14.33 7.24 37.05
CA SER A 312 14.39 7.45 38.50
C SER A 312 15.60 6.70 39.03
N VAL A 313 16.61 7.47 39.47
CA VAL A 313 17.70 6.96 40.29
C VAL A 313 17.11 6.70 41.67
N ALA A 314 17.00 5.42 42.05
CA ALA A 314 16.74 5.06 43.43
C ALA A 314 18.01 5.36 44.24
N GLN A 315 17.94 6.37 45.11
CA GLN A 315 18.89 6.50 46.20
C GLN A 315 18.68 5.37 47.21
N LYS A 316 19.75 4.66 47.51
CA LYS A 316 19.99 3.95 48.76
C LYS A 316 21.43 4.22 49.17
#